data_AF-A0A7K6KVZ6-F1
#
_entry.id   AF-A0A7K6KVZ6-F1
#
_cell.length_a   1.000
_cell.length_b   1.000
_cell.length_c   1.000
_cell.angle_alpha   90.00
_cell.angle_beta   90.00
_cell.angle_gamma   90.00
#
_symmetry.space_group_name_H-M   'P 1'
#
loop_
_entity.id
_entity.type
_entity.pdbx_description
1 polymer ?
#
loop_
_entity_poly.entity_id
_entity_poly.type
_entity_poly.pdbx_seq_one_letter_code
_entity_poly.pdbx_strand_id
1 'polypeptide(L)'
;RLILETTKHIVLLSQTIIEYQQQARQKEQQLTDIRRKRLSLKKDGEQKLPQILTMTKRQKEKQASVDVTKTEGLLEKLEKERQMIAIIQNVFQTIIIGSGVNWAEDPSLKAIVLQLEENV
;
A
#
# COMPACT_ATOMS: atom_id res chain seq x y z
N ARG A 1 -43.97 -26.55 -66.35
CA ARG A 1 -42.69 -25.80 -66.16
C ARG A 1 -42.75 -24.88 -64.95
N LEU A 2 -43.76 -24.00 -64.82
CA LEU A 2 -43.87 -23.04 -63.70
C LEU A 2 -43.94 -23.70 -62.31
N ILE A 3 -44.78 -24.72 -62.12
CA ILE A 3 -44.96 -25.39 -60.82
C ILE A 3 -43.64 -25.98 -60.30
N LEU A 4 -42.90 -26.68 -61.17
CA LEU A 4 -41.61 -27.28 -60.80
C LEU A 4 -40.58 -26.23 -60.35
N GLU A 5 -40.56 -25.08 -61.02
CA GLU A 5 -39.63 -24.00 -60.68
C GLU A 5 -40.02 -23.34 -59.35
N THR A 6 -41.31 -23.09 -59.13
CA THR A 6 -41.83 -22.61 -57.84
C THR A 6 -41.50 -23.59 -56.71
N THR A 7 -41.65 -24.90 -56.93
CA THR A 7 -41.30 -25.91 -55.91
C THR A 7 -39.80 -25.89 -55.60
N LYS A 8 -38.92 -25.75 -56.59
CA LYS A 8 -37.48 -25.60 -56.35
C LYS A 8 -37.14 -24.36 -55.54
N HIS A 9 -37.76 -23.23 -55.84
CA HIS A 9 -37.56 -21.99 -55.09
C HIS A 9 -38.03 -22.11 -53.64
N ILE A 10 -39.16 -22.77 -53.40
CA ILE A 10 -39.66 -23.04 -52.04
C ILE A 10 -38.65 -23.90 -51.27
N VAL A 11 -38.15 -24.98 -51.88
CA VAL A 11 -37.17 -25.86 -51.23
C VAL A 11 -35.88 -25.11 -50.90
N LEU A 12 -35.35 -24.31 -51.84
CA LEU A 12 -34.15 -23.51 -51.61
C LEU A 12 -34.35 -22.52 -50.46
N LEU A 13 -35.48 -21.80 -50.46
CA LEU A 13 -35.81 -20.85 -49.41
C LEU A 13 -35.95 -21.53 -48.04
N SER A 14 -36.64 -22.66 -47.98
CA SER A 14 -36.77 -23.45 -46.75
C SER A 14 -35.42 -23.91 -46.22
N GLN A 15 -34.50 -24.33 -47.09
CA GLN A 15 -33.16 -24.73 -46.69
C GLN A 15 -32.35 -23.54 -46.13
N THR A 16 -32.39 -22.40 -46.80
CA THR A 16 -31.76 -21.17 -46.29
C THR A 16 -32.34 -20.73 -44.95
N ILE A 17 -33.66 -20.84 -44.75
CA ILE A 17 -34.31 -20.54 -43.47
C ILE A 17 -33.79 -21.47 -42.36
N ILE A 18 -33.67 -22.78 -42.63
CA ILE A 18 -33.15 -23.76 -41.67
C ILE A 18 -31.70 -23.43 -41.28
N GLU A 19 -30.86 -23.09 -42.26
CA GLU A 19 -29.46 -22.71 -42.01
C GLU A 19 -29.37 -21.47 -41.11
N TYR A 20 -30.15 -20.42 -41.40
CA TYR A 20 -30.18 -19.23 -40.55
C TYR A 20 -30.70 -19.51 -39.14
N GLN A 21 -31.73 -20.36 -39.00
CA GLN A 21 -32.24 -20.78 -37.69
C GLN A 21 -31.18 -21.54 -36.89
N GLN A 22 -30.40 -22.40 -37.53
CA GLN A 22 -29.32 -23.14 -36.88
C GLN A 22 -28.21 -22.19 -36.41
N GLN A 23 -27.81 -21.24 -37.26
CA GLN A 23 -26.83 -20.22 -36.89
C GLN A 23 -27.31 -19.32 -35.74
N ALA A 24 -28.59 -18.94 -35.74
CA ALA A 24 -29.19 -18.15 -34.67
C ALA A 24 -29.13 -18.90 -33.33
N ARG A 25 -29.53 -20.18 -33.31
CA ARG A 25 -29.45 -21.03 -32.10
C ARG A 25 -28.02 -21.17 -31.60
N GLN A 26 -27.06 -21.35 -32.48
CA GLN A 26 -25.64 -21.45 -32.09
C GLN A 26 -25.16 -20.15 -31.43
N LYS A 27 -25.52 -18.98 -31.99
CA LYS A 27 -25.17 -17.68 -31.40
C LYS A 27 -25.87 -17.45 -30.05
N GLU A 28 -27.13 -17.85 -29.91
CA GLU A 28 -27.86 -17.77 -28.64
C GLU A 28 -27.21 -18.63 -27.55
N GLN A 29 -26.75 -19.83 -27.91
CA GLN A 29 -26.04 -20.71 -26.99
C GLN A 29 -24.72 -20.08 -26.54
N GLN A 30 -23.93 -19.56 -27.47
CA GLN A 30 -22.69 -18.84 -27.16
C GLN A 30 -22.93 -17.63 -26.24
N LEU A 31 -23.97 -16.85 -26.52
CA LEU A 31 -24.35 -15.71 -25.68
C LEU A 31 -24.72 -16.15 -24.27
N THR A 32 -25.44 -17.26 -24.14
CA THR A 32 -25.82 -17.84 -22.86
C THR A 32 -24.60 -18.29 -22.06
N ASP A 33 -23.64 -18.94 -22.71
CA ASP A 33 -22.40 -19.36 -22.05
C ASP A 33 -21.54 -18.17 -21.61
N ILE A 34 -21.44 -17.11 -22.42
CA ILE A 34 -20.76 -15.86 -22.04
C ILE A 34 -21.44 -15.24 -20.82
N ARG A 35 -22.78 -15.16 -20.80
CA ARG A 35 -23.54 -14.65 -19.66
C ARG A 35 -23.28 -15.46 -18.40
N ARG A 36 -23.24 -16.79 -18.50
CA ARG A 36 -22.93 -17.70 -17.38
C ARG A 36 -21.52 -17.45 -16.83
N LYS A 37 -20.51 -17.36 -17.71
CA LYS A 37 -19.11 -17.07 -17.32
C LYS A 37 -18.99 -15.70 -16.65
N ARG A 38 -19.62 -14.67 -17.21
CA ARG A 38 -19.65 -13.32 -16.62
C ARG A 38 -20.26 -13.32 -15.23
N LEU A 39 -21.36 -14.06 -15.03
CA LEU A 39 -21.99 -14.18 -13.72
C LEU A 39 -21.09 -14.86 -12.69
N SER A 40 -20.39 -15.93 -13.09
CA SER A 40 -19.41 -16.60 -12.22
C SER A 40 -18.30 -15.65 -11.80
N LEU A 41 -17.68 -14.94 -12.76
CA LEU A 41 -16.63 -13.97 -12.47
C LEU A 41 -17.11 -12.83 -11.56
N LYS A 42 -18.36 -12.37 -11.74
CA LYS A 42 -18.95 -11.36 -10.88
C LYS A 42 -19.05 -11.86 -9.43
N LYS A 43 -19.55 -13.09 -9.24
CA LYS A 43 -19.65 -13.71 -7.90
C LYS A 43 -18.28 -13.88 -7.26
N ASP A 44 -17.29 -14.36 -8.01
CA ASP A 44 -15.92 -14.50 -7.52
C ASP A 44 -15.32 -13.15 -7.11
N GLY A 45 -15.57 -12.11 -7.92
CA GLY A 45 -15.18 -10.74 -7.61
C GLY A 45 -15.85 -10.21 -6.34
N GLU A 46 -17.17 -10.40 -6.19
CA GLU A 46 -17.92 -10.00 -5.00
C GLU A 46 -17.41 -10.68 -3.72
N GLN A 47 -16.92 -11.92 -3.81
CA GLN A 47 -16.37 -12.63 -2.65
C GLN A 47 -14.92 -12.25 -2.33
N LYS A 48 -14.07 -12.07 -3.35
CA LYS A 48 -12.64 -11.85 -3.17
C LYS A 48 -12.28 -10.38 -2.91
N LEU A 49 -13.04 -9.44 -3.48
CA LEU A 49 -12.73 -8.02 -3.34
C LEU A 49 -12.79 -7.54 -1.88
N PRO A 50 -13.79 -7.91 -1.05
CA PRO A 50 -13.79 -7.56 0.37
C PRO A 50 -12.62 -8.16 1.15
N GLN A 51 -12.18 -9.36 0.78
CA GLN A 51 -11.03 -10.01 1.41
C GLN A 51 -9.74 -9.24 1.09
N ILE A 52 -9.53 -8.86 -0.18
CA ILE A 52 -8.40 -8.04 -0.62
C ILE A 52 -8.40 -6.71 0.14
N LEU A 53 -9.51 -5.99 0.17
CA LEU A 53 -9.62 -4.70 0.86
C LEU A 53 -9.30 -4.84 2.36
N THR A 54 -9.80 -5.89 3.00
CA THR A 54 -9.54 -6.17 4.42
C THR A 54 -8.07 -6.49 4.67
N MET A 55 -7.46 -7.33 3.83
CA MET A 55 -6.04 -7.67 3.93
C MET A 55 -5.15 -6.44 3.72
N THR A 56 -5.45 -5.62 2.71
CA THR A 56 -4.72 -4.36 2.45
C THR A 56 -4.85 -3.38 3.62
N LYS A 57 -6.05 -3.24 4.20
CA LYS A 57 -6.26 -2.39 5.38
C LYS A 57 -5.43 -2.86 6.58
N ARG A 58 -5.49 -4.16 6.91
CA ARG A 58 -4.71 -4.75 8.01
C ARG A 58 -3.20 -4.59 7.80
N GLN A 59 -2.72 -4.71 6.56
CA GLN A 59 -1.31 -4.53 6.25
C GLN A 59 -0.87 -3.07 6.47
N LYS A 60 -1.68 -2.09 6.04
CA LYS A 60 -1.41 -0.67 6.29
C LYS A 60 -1.38 -0.33 7.79
N GLU A 61 -2.34 -0.86 8.56
CA GLU A 61 -2.38 -0.67 10.01
C GLU A 61 -1.14 -1.24 10.70
N LYS A 62 -0.74 -2.46 10.34
CA LYS A 62 0.50 -3.09 10.86
C LYS A 62 1.74 -2.30 10.49
N GLN A 63 1.82 -1.78 9.27
CA GLN A 63 2.96 -0.97 8.84
C GLN A 63 3.03 0.32 9.66
N ALA A 64 1.89 1.03 9.81
CA ALA A 64 1.81 2.23 10.62
C ALA A 64 2.20 1.98 12.08
N SER A 65 1.75 0.88 12.70
CA SER A 65 2.14 0.57 14.08
C SER A 65 3.63 0.25 14.24
N VAL A 66 4.24 -0.42 13.25
CA VAL A 66 5.67 -0.70 13.25
C VAL A 66 6.48 0.58 13.09
N ASP A 67 6.03 1.51 12.25
CA ASP A 67 6.73 2.77 12.03
C ASP A 67 6.64 3.69 13.27
N VAL A 68 5.50 3.71 13.97
CA VAL A 68 5.35 4.43 15.25
C VAL A 68 6.30 3.86 16.31
N THR A 69 6.29 2.55 16.54
CA THR A 69 7.13 1.91 17.57
C THR A 69 8.63 2.09 17.31
N LYS A 70 9.06 2.04 16.04
CA LYS A 70 10.45 2.36 15.65
C LYS A 70 10.80 3.82 15.96
N THR A 71 9.88 4.75 15.67
CA THR A 71 10.10 6.18 15.90
C THR A 71 10.17 6.49 17.39
N GLU A 72 9.28 5.92 18.20
CA GLU A 72 9.32 6.03 19.66
C GLU A 72 10.62 5.49 20.24
N GLY A 73 11.08 4.31 19.80
CA GLY A 73 12.35 3.75 20.24
C GLY A 73 13.59 4.56 19.82
N LEU A 74 13.54 5.26 18.69
CA LEU A 74 14.59 6.19 18.26
C LEU A 74 14.58 7.47 19.13
N LEU A 75 13.41 8.02 19.43
CA LEU A 75 13.27 9.19 20.30
C LEU A 75 13.74 8.90 21.72
N GLU A 76 13.41 7.73 22.27
CA GLU A 76 13.86 7.33 23.61
C GLU A 76 15.39 7.21 23.67
N LYS A 77 16.02 6.65 22.63
CA LYS A 77 17.49 6.59 22.54
C LYS A 77 18.10 7.98 22.45
N LEU A 78 17.56 8.85 21.60
CA LEU A 78 18.02 10.23 21.47
C LEU A 78 17.95 10.99 22.80
N GLU A 79 16.87 10.82 23.56
CA GLU A 79 16.73 11.47 24.86
C GLU A 79 17.74 10.93 25.88
N LYS A 80 18.02 9.61 25.88
CA LYS A 80 19.08 9.03 26.72
C LYS A 80 20.47 9.56 26.36
N GLU A 81 20.80 9.65 25.07
CA GLU A 81 22.05 10.23 24.59
C GLU A 81 22.17 11.71 25.00
N ARG A 82 21.08 12.48 24.86
CA ARG A 82 21.02 13.89 25.28
C ARG A 82 21.30 14.04 26.78
N GLN A 83 20.67 13.21 27.61
CA GLN A 83 20.89 13.20 29.06
C GLN A 83 22.33 12.81 29.41
N MET A 84 22.90 11.83 28.72
CA MET A 84 24.28 11.41 28.94
C MET A 84 25.27 12.52 28.60
N ILE A 85 25.07 13.22 27.48
CA ILE A 85 25.90 14.37 27.08
C ILE A 85 25.84 15.46 28.15
N ALA A 86 24.65 15.79 28.67
CA ALA A 86 24.50 16.79 29.73
C ALA A 86 25.24 16.40 31.01
N ILE A 87 25.17 15.13 31.42
CA ILE A 87 25.93 14.62 32.58
C ILE A 87 27.44 14.75 32.34
N ILE A 88 27.91 14.32 31.17
CA ILE A 88 29.34 14.41 30.80
C ILE A 88 29.81 15.87 30.82
N GLN A 89 29.02 16.79 30.25
CA GLN A 89 29.31 18.23 30.28
C GLN A 89 29.43 18.75 31.72
N ASN A 90 28.46 18.45 32.59
CA ASN A 90 28.47 18.85 34.00
C ASN A 90 29.71 18.35 34.75
N VAL A 91 30.12 17.11 34.50
CA VAL A 91 31.32 16.52 35.11
C VAL A 91 32.58 17.27 34.64
N PHE A 92 32.73 17.52 33.34
CA PHE A 92 33.88 18.26 32.82
C PHE A 92 33.95 19.68 33.36
N GLN A 93 32.82 20.37 33.47
CA GLN A 93 32.77 21.71 34.05
C GLN A 93 33.22 21.71 35.51
N THR A 94 32.70 20.77 36.31
CA THR A 94 33.08 20.63 37.72
C THR A 94 34.58 20.36 37.86
N ILE A 95 35.17 19.53 37.00
CA ILE A 95 36.60 19.24 36.98
C ILE A 95 37.41 20.51 36.62
N ILE A 96 37.02 21.22 35.55
CA ILE A 96 37.73 22.43 35.11
C ILE A 96 37.71 23.49 36.21
N ILE A 97 36.53 23.78 36.78
CA ILE A 97 36.37 24.77 37.86
C ILE A 97 37.15 24.33 39.10
N GLY A 98 37.03 23.06 39.51
CA GLY A 98 37.70 22.51 40.69
C GLY A 98 39.22 22.42 40.56
N SER A 99 39.76 22.37 39.33
CA SER A 99 41.21 22.32 39.07
C SER A 99 41.94 23.64 39.35
N GLY A 100 41.23 24.76 39.44
CA GLY A 100 41.83 26.08 39.66
C GLY A 100 42.61 26.65 38.46
N VAL A 101 42.54 26.01 37.28
CA VAL A 101 43.10 26.53 36.03
C VAL A 101 42.36 27.81 35.62
N ASN A 102 43.08 28.79 35.05
CA ASN A 102 42.49 30.02 34.51
C ASN A 102 41.74 29.77 33.20
N TRP A 103 40.59 29.12 33.30
CA TRP A 103 39.74 28.73 32.18
C TRP A 103 39.15 29.92 31.41
N ALA A 104 39.14 31.13 32.00
CA ALA A 104 38.61 32.33 31.37
C ALA A 104 39.54 32.91 30.29
N GLU A 105 40.85 32.64 30.39
CA GLU A 105 41.86 33.05 29.41
C GLU A 105 41.95 32.10 28.22
N ASP A 106 41.62 30.81 28.41
CA ASP A 106 41.59 29.83 27.32
C ASP A 106 40.19 29.79 26.66
N PRO A 107 40.06 30.14 25.36
CA PRO A 107 38.77 30.16 24.68
C PRO A 107 38.06 28.80 24.63
N SER A 108 38.82 27.69 24.63
CA SER A 108 38.27 26.34 24.53
C SER A 108 37.66 25.91 25.87
N LEU A 109 38.36 26.15 26.98
CA LEU A 109 37.85 25.90 28.33
C LEU A 109 36.68 26.82 28.65
N LYS A 110 36.75 28.09 28.26
CA LYS A 110 35.65 29.05 28.39
C LYS A 110 34.38 28.55 27.68
N ALA A 111 34.51 28.00 26.47
CA ALA A 111 33.36 27.43 25.76
C ALA A 111 32.75 26.23 26.49
N ILE A 112 33.57 25.30 26.99
CA ILE A 112 33.08 24.11 27.72
C ILE A 112 32.37 24.51 29.03
N VAL A 113 32.89 25.51 29.74
CA VAL A 113 32.30 26.02 30.99
C VAL A 113 31.00 26.79 30.75
N LEU A 114 30.92 27.60 29.69
CA LEU A 114 29.74 28.43 29.42
C LEU A 114 28.61 27.73 28.65
N GLN A 115 28.88 26.63 27.94
CA GLN A 115 27.88 25.92 27.12
C GLN A 115 26.65 25.39 27.86
N LEU A 116 26.65 25.34 29.20
CA LEU A 116 25.44 24.96 29.95
C LEU A 116 24.41 26.09 30.11
N GLU A 117 24.82 27.35 30.03
CA GLU A 117 23.91 28.48 30.26
C GLU A 117 22.83 28.60 29.16
N GLU A 118 23.06 28.03 27.97
CA GLU A 118 22.15 28.12 26.82
C GLU A 118 21.20 26.91 26.63
N ASN A 119 21.36 25.82 27.39
CA ASN A 119 20.67 24.54 27.11
C ASN A 119 19.61 24.13 28.17
N VAL A 120 19.08 25.09 28.95
CA VAL A 120 17.92 24.89 29.87
C VAL A 120 16.61 25.19 29.19
#